data_AF-A0A2N4TL94-F1
#
_entry.id   AF-A0A2N4TL94-F1
#
_cell.length_a   1.000
_cell.length_b   1.000
_cell.length_c   1.000
_cell.angle_alpha   90.00
_cell.angle_beta   90.00
_cell.angle_gamma   90.00
#
_symmetry.space_group_name_H-M   'P 1'
#
loop_
_entity.id
_entity.type
_entity.pdbx_description
1 polymer ?
#
loop_
_entity_poly.entity_id
_entity_poly.type
_entity_poly.pdbx_seq_one_letter_code
_entity_poly.pdbx_strand_id
1 'polypeptide(L)'
;MTLDEIAQGLFDVSLTSADIDSLCERRGQTKRALFDELAYWLAVTFIEGRKDFYFCDGVANMFLPRSNWELSDFAWDVYLAFDNGEFHHDGDPKELDPVEKYTRPMLLAAIAEWTK
;
A
#
# COMPACT_ATOMS: atom_id res chain seq x y z
N MET A 1 14.44 7.01 8.78
CA MET A 1 13.29 6.14 9.03
C MET A 1 13.36 4.97 8.07
N THR A 2 13.16 3.75 8.58
CA THR A 2 12.98 2.53 7.79
C THR A 2 11.58 2.51 7.16
N LEU A 3 11.35 1.62 6.19
CA LEU A 3 10.01 1.47 5.58
C LEU A 3 8.96 1.01 6.60
N ASP A 4 9.34 0.17 7.57
CA ASP A 4 8.45 -0.27 8.65
C ASP A 4 8.05 0.91 9.56
N GLU A 5 9.01 1.78 9.94
CA GLU A 5 8.72 2.98 10.73
C GLU A 5 7.83 3.97 9.98
N ILE A 6 8.00 4.09 8.65
CA ILE A 6 7.16 4.96 7.82
C ILE A 6 5.75 4.38 7.72
N ALA A 7 5.62 3.09 7.44
CA ALA A 7 4.33 2.39 7.36
C ALA A 7 3.58 2.49 8.70
N GLN A 8 4.25 2.25 9.83
CA GLN A 8 3.66 2.41 11.16
C GLN A 8 3.17 3.85 11.38
N GLY A 9 3.99 4.85 11.02
CA GLY A 9 3.62 6.25 11.16
C GLY A 9 2.42 6.66 10.28
N LEU A 10 2.28 6.06 9.09
CA LEU A 10 1.12 6.24 8.23
C LEU A 10 -0.13 5.58 8.82
N PHE A 11 -0.01 4.33 9.29
CA PHE A 11 -1.10 3.58 9.92
C PHE A 11 -1.65 4.28 11.16
N ASP A 12 -0.76 4.79 12.02
CA ASP A 12 -1.13 5.54 13.22
C ASP A 12 -1.60 6.98 12.92
N VAL A 13 -1.58 7.39 11.64
CA VAL A 13 -1.86 8.76 11.17
C VAL A 13 -0.98 9.82 11.89
N SER A 14 0.20 9.41 12.34
CA SER A 14 1.15 10.26 13.07
C SER A 14 2.09 11.02 12.14
N LEU A 15 2.28 10.55 10.90
CA LEU A 15 3.03 11.26 9.87
C LEU A 15 2.14 12.21 9.08
N THR A 16 2.47 13.49 9.12
CA THR A 16 1.83 14.53 8.32
C THR A 16 2.42 14.59 6.91
N SER A 17 1.75 15.31 5.99
CA SER A 17 2.30 15.53 4.64
C SER A 17 3.65 16.26 4.68
N ALA A 18 3.85 17.18 5.63
CA ALA A 18 5.13 17.87 5.82
C ALA A 18 6.25 16.93 6.30
N ASP A 19 5.91 15.92 7.12
CA ASP A 19 6.88 14.89 7.52
C ASP A 19 7.31 14.03 6.34
N ILE A 20 6.36 13.69 5.46
CA ILE A 20 6.62 12.96 4.21
C ILE A 20 7.50 13.80 3.26
N ASP A 21 7.21 15.10 3.10
CA ASP A 21 8.04 16.01 2.30
C ASP A 21 9.48 16.09 2.85
N SER A 22 9.62 16.31 4.15
CA SER A 22 10.93 16.36 4.83
C SER A 22 11.69 15.03 4.72
N LEU A 23 10.97 13.90 4.75
CA LEU A 23 11.56 12.58 4.57
C LEU A 23 12.07 12.37 3.15
N CYS A 24 11.29 12.78 2.13
CA CYS A 24 11.68 12.75 0.73
C CYS A 24 12.95 13.57 0.48
N GLU A 25 13.01 14.80 1.01
CA GLU A 25 14.19 15.66 0.92
C GLU A 25 15.43 15.01 1.54
N ARG A 26 15.31 14.48 2.76
CA ARG A 26 16.43 13.80 3.45
C ARG A 26 16.92 12.56 2.71
N ARG A 27 16.04 11.86 2.01
CA ARG A 27 16.37 10.65 1.22
C ARG A 27 16.82 10.99 -0.21
N GLY A 28 16.68 12.24 -0.65
CA GLY A 28 16.91 12.62 -2.05
C GLY A 28 15.96 11.92 -3.02
N GLN A 29 14.72 11.64 -2.59
CA GLN A 29 13.72 10.90 -3.35
C GLN A 29 12.49 11.77 -3.61
N THR A 30 11.74 11.46 -4.67
CA THR A 30 10.42 12.04 -4.89
C THR A 30 9.37 11.30 -4.05
N LYS A 31 8.21 11.92 -3.80
CA LYS A 31 7.06 11.23 -3.18
C LYS A 31 6.69 9.98 -3.96
N ARG A 32 6.62 10.07 -5.30
CA ARG A 32 6.33 8.94 -6.18
C ARG A 32 7.26 7.76 -5.90
N ALA A 33 8.58 7.99 -5.87
CA ALA A 33 9.56 6.94 -5.59
C ALA A 33 9.42 6.36 -4.16
N LEU A 34 9.14 7.20 -3.16
CA LEU A 34 8.89 6.75 -1.79
C LEU A 34 7.65 5.86 -1.70
N PHE A 35 6.55 6.23 -2.36
CA PHE A 35 5.34 5.43 -2.36
C PHE A 35 5.48 4.15 -3.18
N ASP A 36 6.29 4.12 -4.23
CA ASP A 36 6.63 2.88 -4.94
C ASP A 36 7.40 1.90 -4.03
N GLU A 37 8.36 2.41 -3.25
CA GLU A 37 9.09 1.59 -2.26
C GLU A 37 8.16 1.07 -1.16
N LEU A 38 7.25 1.91 -0.65
CA LEU A 38 6.26 1.51 0.35
C LEU A 38 5.24 0.52 -0.21
N ALA A 39 4.74 0.73 -1.42
CA ALA A 39 3.80 -0.15 -2.09
C ALA A 39 4.37 -1.56 -2.25
N TYR A 40 5.61 -1.66 -2.73
CA TYR A 40 6.30 -2.95 -2.83
C TYR A 40 6.51 -3.59 -1.45
N TRP A 41 6.92 -2.79 -0.46
CA TRP A 41 7.11 -3.30 0.90
C TRP A 41 5.81 -3.84 1.51
N LEU A 42 4.68 -3.14 1.32
CA LEU A 42 3.35 -3.57 1.74
C LEU A 42 2.95 -4.88 1.07
N ALA A 43 3.07 -4.94 -0.26
CA ALA A 43 2.70 -6.10 -1.03
C ALA A 43 3.46 -7.35 -0.56
N VAL A 44 4.79 -7.24 -0.43
CA VAL A 44 5.65 -8.36 0.02
C VAL A 44 5.36 -8.74 1.47
N THR A 45 5.28 -7.77 2.39
CA THR A 45 5.08 -8.09 3.82
C THR A 45 3.72 -8.72 4.09
N PHE A 46 2.69 -8.34 3.32
CA PHE A 46 1.37 -8.95 3.39
C PHE A 46 1.36 -10.37 2.82
N ILE A 47 1.93 -10.57 1.63
CA ILE A 47 2.01 -11.89 0.98
C ILE A 47 2.77 -12.89 1.87
N GLU A 48 3.86 -12.46 2.49
CA GLU A 48 4.66 -13.29 3.41
C GLU A 48 4.01 -13.49 4.79
N GLY A 49 2.86 -12.86 5.06
CA GLY A 49 2.16 -12.96 6.35
C GLY A 49 2.87 -12.25 7.51
N ARG A 50 3.81 -11.34 7.22
CA ARG A 50 4.54 -10.56 8.23
C ARG A 50 3.71 -9.39 8.80
N LYS A 51 2.75 -8.88 8.05
CA LYS A 51 1.74 -7.91 8.50
C LYS A 51 0.37 -8.36 8.02
N ASP A 52 -0.67 -8.07 8.79
CA ASP A 52 -2.04 -8.46 8.46
C ASP A 52 -2.68 -7.50 7.44
N PHE A 53 -3.86 -7.89 6.96
CA PHE A 53 -4.62 -7.10 5.98
C PHE A 53 -4.97 -5.71 6.54
N TYR A 54 -5.49 -5.64 7.76
CA TYR A 54 -5.94 -4.38 8.36
C TYR A 54 -4.81 -3.34 8.46
N PHE A 55 -3.61 -3.77 8.87
CA PHE A 55 -2.45 -2.90 8.88
C PHE A 55 -2.09 -2.42 7.47
N CYS A 56 -1.97 -3.34 6.52
CA CYS A 56 -1.50 -3.00 5.19
C CYS A 56 -2.50 -2.12 4.42
N ASP A 57 -3.79 -2.44 4.54
CA ASP A 57 -4.88 -1.64 4.00
C ASP A 57 -4.91 -0.23 4.60
N GLY A 58 -4.81 -0.11 5.93
CA GLY A 58 -4.75 1.19 6.59
C GLY A 58 -3.58 2.06 6.11
N VAL A 59 -2.42 1.46 5.81
CA VAL A 59 -1.29 2.19 5.22
C VAL A 59 -1.55 2.54 3.76
N ALA A 60 -2.09 1.62 2.97
CA ALA A 60 -2.42 1.84 1.55
C ALA A 60 -3.44 2.98 1.39
N ASN A 61 -4.46 3.04 2.25
CA ASN A 61 -5.44 4.12 2.31
C ASN A 61 -4.80 5.51 2.54
N MET A 62 -3.64 5.56 3.21
CA MET A 62 -2.90 6.81 3.41
C MET A 62 -2.04 7.22 2.20
N PHE A 63 -1.86 6.38 1.19
CA PHE A 63 -1.10 6.73 -0.02
C PHE A 63 -1.73 7.91 -0.74
N LEU A 64 -3.05 7.92 -0.93
CA LEU A 64 -3.73 8.99 -1.67
C LEU A 64 -3.55 10.38 -1.03
N PRO A 65 -3.93 10.61 0.24
CA PRO A 65 -3.77 11.92 0.85
C PRO A 65 -2.30 12.32 1.05
N ARG A 66 -1.35 11.37 1.17
CA ARG A 66 0.07 11.69 1.43
C ARG A 66 0.91 11.84 0.16
N SER A 67 0.47 11.28 -0.95
CA SER A 67 1.07 11.50 -2.28
C SER A 67 0.48 12.70 -3.02
N ASN A 68 -0.49 13.41 -2.43
CA ASN A 68 -1.32 14.40 -3.15
C ASN A 68 -2.05 13.80 -4.36
N TRP A 69 -2.49 12.55 -4.25
CA TRP A 69 -3.15 11.81 -5.33
C TRP A 69 -2.25 11.55 -6.56
N GLU A 70 -0.93 11.69 -6.41
CA GLU A 70 0.06 11.48 -7.47
C GLU A 70 0.88 10.21 -7.22
N LEU A 71 0.25 9.04 -7.37
CA LEU A 71 0.95 7.75 -7.32
C LEU A 71 1.50 7.35 -8.69
N SER A 72 2.41 6.39 -8.70
CA SER A 72 2.67 5.61 -9.91
C SER A 72 1.55 4.61 -10.17
N ASP A 73 1.49 4.08 -11.38
CA ASP A 73 0.57 3.01 -11.75
C ASP A 73 0.75 1.81 -10.80
N PHE A 74 2.00 1.44 -10.48
CA PHE A 74 2.29 0.36 -9.53
C PHE A 74 1.77 0.63 -8.11
N ALA A 75 2.04 1.81 -7.55
CA ALA A 75 1.54 2.15 -6.23
C ALA A 75 0.01 2.29 -6.20
N TRP A 76 -0.59 2.68 -7.34
CA TRP A 76 -2.04 2.70 -7.52
C TRP A 76 -2.63 1.28 -7.55
N ASP A 77 -2.01 0.36 -8.27
CA ASP A 77 -2.45 -1.04 -8.33
C ASP A 77 -2.37 -1.73 -6.97
N VAL A 78 -1.33 -1.44 -6.19
CA VAL A 78 -1.23 -1.93 -4.80
C VAL A 78 -2.34 -1.35 -3.93
N TYR A 79 -2.63 -0.04 -4.03
CA TYR A 79 -3.76 0.57 -3.32
C TYR A 79 -5.09 -0.13 -3.69
N LEU A 80 -5.35 -0.30 -4.99
CA LEU A 80 -6.57 -0.95 -5.48
C LEU A 80 -6.68 -2.40 -5.02
N ALA A 81 -5.56 -3.13 -4.90
CA ALA A 81 -5.58 -4.51 -4.41
C ALA A 81 -6.09 -4.60 -2.97
N PHE A 82 -5.69 -3.68 -2.10
CA PHE A 82 -6.21 -3.61 -0.73
C PHE A 82 -7.66 -3.15 -0.70
N ASP A 83 -8.00 -2.07 -1.42
CA ASP A 83 -9.36 -1.52 -1.53
C ASP A 83 -10.38 -2.59 -2.00
N ASN A 84 -10.03 -3.39 -3.01
CA ASN A 84 -10.90 -4.48 -3.48
C ASN A 84 -11.07 -5.63 -2.49
N GLY A 85 -10.16 -5.78 -1.52
CA GLY A 85 -10.25 -6.78 -0.46
C GLY A 85 -11.09 -6.39 0.74
N GLU A 86 -11.51 -5.13 0.85
CA GLU A 86 -12.28 -4.64 2.00
C GLU A 86 -13.71 -5.21 2.05
N PHE A 87 -14.29 -5.57 0.90
CA PHE A 87 -15.69 -5.92 0.79
C PHE A 87 -15.97 -7.09 -0.15
N HIS A 88 -17.10 -7.75 0.07
CA HIS A 88 -17.66 -8.68 -0.89
C HIS A 88 -18.21 -7.90 -2.09
N HIS A 89 -17.91 -8.36 -3.29
CA HIS A 89 -18.42 -7.78 -4.53
C HIS A 89 -19.71 -8.49 -4.95
N ASP A 90 -20.48 -7.84 -5.83
CA ASP A 90 -21.73 -8.40 -6.34
C ASP A 90 -21.50 -9.78 -6.97
N GLY A 91 -22.22 -10.79 -6.47
CA GLY A 91 -22.09 -12.18 -6.91
C GLY A 91 -21.13 -13.03 -6.07
N ASP A 92 -20.44 -12.44 -5.09
CA ASP A 92 -19.60 -13.21 -4.18
C ASP A 92 -20.43 -14.09 -3.24
N PRO A 93 -20.06 -15.37 -3.06
CA PRO A 93 -20.62 -16.19 -1.99
C PRO A 93 -20.32 -15.58 -0.63
N LYS A 94 -21.24 -15.73 0.33
CA LYS A 94 -21.10 -15.17 1.69
C LYS A 94 -19.87 -15.66 2.46
N GLU A 95 -19.41 -16.87 2.16
CA GLU A 95 -18.27 -17.51 2.84
C GLU A 95 -16.93 -17.23 2.12
N LEU A 96 -16.95 -16.43 1.06
CA LEU A 96 -15.75 -16.04 0.35
C LEU A 96 -14.92 -15.08 1.22
N ASP A 97 -13.61 -15.27 1.24
CA ASP A 97 -12.69 -14.26 1.76
C ASP A 97 -12.30 -13.31 0.60
N PRO A 98 -12.73 -12.02 0.62
CA PRO A 98 -12.37 -11.07 -0.42
C PRO A 98 -10.87 -10.79 -0.49
N VAL A 99 -10.14 -10.90 0.63
CA VAL A 99 -8.70 -10.69 0.69
C VAL A 99 -7.97 -11.78 -0.10
N GLU A 100 -8.39 -13.03 0.06
CA GLU A 100 -7.82 -14.17 -0.67
C GLU A 100 -8.25 -14.15 -2.15
N LYS A 101 -9.46 -13.67 -2.47
CA LYS A 101 -9.95 -13.60 -3.85
C LYS A 101 -9.36 -12.43 -4.65
N TYR A 102 -9.22 -11.26 -4.04
CA TYR A 102 -8.88 -10.01 -4.74
C TYR A 102 -7.49 -9.50 -4.35
N THR A 103 -7.25 -9.22 -3.06
CA THR A 103 -6.00 -8.60 -2.63
C THR A 103 -4.78 -9.43 -2.98
N ARG A 104 -4.74 -10.71 -2.58
CA ARG A 104 -3.56 -11.55 -2.86
C ARG A 104 -3.27 -11.69 -4.37
N PRO A 105 -4.22 -12.06 -5.23
CA PRO A 105 -3.95 -12.18 -6.66
C PRO A 105 -3.54 -10.86 -7.32
N MET A 106 -4.17 -9.74 -6.95
CA MET A 106 -3.85 -8.43 -7.52
C MET A 106 -2.45 -7.95 -7.11
N LEU A 107 -2.05 -8.15 -5.85
CA LEU A 107 -0.69 -7.83 -5.41
C LEU A 107 0.37 -8.67 -6.12
N LEU A 108 0.11 -9.96 -6.32
CA LEU A 108 1.02 -10.83 -7.07
C LEU A 108 1.18 -10.39 -8.53
N ALA A 109 0.09 -9.96 -9.17
CA ALA A 109 0.12 -9.41 -10.52
C ALA A 109 0.91 -8.09 -10.57
N ALA A 110 0.61 -7.15 -9.67
CA ALA A 110 1.30 -5.86 -9.59
C ALA A 110 2.81 -6.03 -9.39
N ILE A 111 3.25 -6.94 -8.50
CA ILE A 111 4.67 -7.26 -8.30
C ILE A 111 5.30 -7.86 -9.56
N ALA A 112 4.61 -8.78 -10.23
CA ALA A 112 5.16 -9.45 -11.41
C ALA A 112 5.39 -8.50 -12.60
N GLU A 113 4.58 -7.45 -12.71
CA GLU A 113 4.67 -6.43 -13.76
C GLU A 113 5.61 -5.27 -13.39
N TRP A 114 5.93 -5.10 -12.11
CA TRP A 114 6.75 -3.99 -11.65
C TRP A 114 8.22 -4.15 -12.04
N THR A 115 8.68 -3.25 -12.91
CA THR A 115 10.10 -3.11 -13.26
C THR A 115 10.65 -1.84 -12.59
N LYS A 116 11.64 -2.01 -11.70
CA LYS A 116 12.26 -0.92 -10.93
C LYS A 116 13.24 -0.08 -11.74
#